data_AF-X1E7J1-F1
#
_entry.id   AF-X1E7J1-F1
#
_cell.length_a   1.000
_cell.length_b   1.000
_cell.length_c   1.000
_cell.angle_alpha   90.00
_cell.angle_beta   90.00
_cell.angle_gamma   90.00
#
_symmetry.space_group_name_H-M   'P 1'
#
loop_
_entity.id
_entity.type
_entity.pdbx_description
1 polymer ?
#
loop_
_entity_poly.entity_id
_entity_poly.type
_entity_poly.pdbx_seq_one_letter_code
_entity_poly.pdbx_strand_id
1 'polypeptide(L)'
;ESMEDTAKVLGRYYDGIEFRGFKQESVDILGKYSGVPVWNGLTDKYHPTQVLADLMTVQENVKKPLEKVVFTYIGDGRNNMANSLLIGGSIMGMDVRIISPKSLLPEENLIKEAKQIANGSGVRITIIDDINFGLKDADVIYTDVWVYNFNIL
;
A
#
# COMPACT_ATOMS: atom_id res chain seq x y z
N GLU A 1 -14.15 15.79 19.97
CA GLU A 1 -15.28 15.60 19.05
C GLU A 1 -15.14 14.23 18.38
N SER A 2 -16.23 13.57 17.99
CA SER A 2 -16.14 12.27 17.33
C SER A 2 -15.76 12.45 15.84
N MET A 3 -15.18 11.41 15.24
CA MET A 3 -14.87 11.44 13.80
C MET A 3 -16.16 11.50 12.96
N GLU A 4 -17.25 10.90 13.44
CA GLU A 4 -18.56 10.97 12.80
C GLU A 4 -19.15 12.40 12.81
N ASP A 5 -19.07 13.11 13.93
CA ASP A 5 -19.54 14.51 14.01
C ASP A 5 -18.71 15.40 13.09
N THR A 6 -17.39 15.23 13.13
CA THR A 6 -16.45 15.93 12.24
C THR A 6 -16.81 15.70 10.76
N ALA A 7 -17.07 14.44 10.38
CA ALA A 7 -17.44 14.07 9.01
C ALA A 7 -18.71 14.81 8.55
N LYS A 8 -19.77 14.79 9.38
CA LYS A 8 -21.05 15.42 9.08
C LYS A 8 -20.95 16.93 8.96
N VAL A 9 -20.10 17.57 9.76
CA VAL A 9 -19.85 19.01 9.68
C VAL A 9 -19.09 19.33 8.39
N LEU A 10 -17.92 18.72 8.17
CA LEU A 10 -17.08 19.03 7.02
C LEU A 10 -17.78 18.75 5.68
N GLY A 11 -18.53 17.65 5.58
CA GLY A 11 -19.27 17.31 4.36
C GLY A 11 -20.41 18.28 4.00
N ARG A 12 -20.74 19.24 4.87
CA ARG A 12 -21.67 20.35 4.56
C ARG A 12 -20.97 21.61 4.06
N TYR A 13 -19.65 21.70 4.25
CA TYR A 13 -18.86 22.87 3.87
C TYR A 13 -17.94 22.62 2.67
N TYR A 14 -17.58 21.37 2.39
CA TYR A 14 -16.60 21.01 1.36
C TYR A 14 -17.16 19.97 0.40
N ASP A 15 -16.70 20.01 -0.86
CA ASP A 15 -17.09 19.07 -1.92
C ASP A 15 -16.30 17.76 -1.90
N GLY A 16 -15.23 17.67 -1.11
CA GLY A 16 -14.40 16.49 -0.93
C GLY A 16 -13.41 16.67 0.22
N ILE A 17 -12.93 15.57 0.77
CA ILE A 17 -12.08 15.55 1.97
C ILE A 17 -10.87 14.65 1.71
N GLU A 18 -9.66 15.19 1.89
CA GLU A 18 -8.46 14.37 2.01
C GLU A 18 -8.20 14.08 3.50
N PHE A 19 -7.78 12.86 3.80
CA PHE A 19 -7.39 12.46 5.14
C PHE A 19 -5.96 11.93 5.14
N ARG A 20 -5.15 12.52 6.02
CA ARG A 20 -3.85 12.00 6.41
C ARG A 20 -3.79 11.86 7.93
N GLY A 21 -3.50 10.66 8.40
CA GLY A 21 -3.46 10.36 9.83
C GLY A 21 -2.97 8.95 10.13
N PHE A 22 -3.42 8.40 11.25
CA PHE A 22 -2.93 7.11 11.77
C PHE A 22 -3.87 5.96 11.42
N LYS A 23 -5.04 5.89 12.08
CA LYS A 23 -5.95 4.74 11.95
C LYS A 23 -6.73 4.76 10.62
N GLN A 24 -6.68 3.64 9.89
CA GLN A 24 -7.52 3.41 8.70
C GLN A 24 -9.02 3.59 9.00
N GLU A 25 -9.48 3.15 10.17
CA GLU A 25 -10.87 3.32 10.60
C GLU A 25 -11.33 4.79 10.60
N SER A 26 -10.42 5.74 10.85
CA SER A 26 -10.76 7.17 10.83
C SER A 26 -11.16 7.65 9.45
N VAL A 27 -10.42 7.28 8.40
CA VAL A 27 -10.79 7.63 7.02
C VAL A 27 -12.01 6.85 6.54
N ASP A 28 -12.20 5.62 7.02
CA ASP A 28 -13.40 4.82 6.71
C ASP A 28 -14.66 5.47 7.31
N ILE A 29 -14.59 5.98 8.55
CA ILE A 29 -15.68 6.75 9.18
C ILE A 29 -15.93 8.05 8.42
N LEU A 30 -14.88 8.80 8.05
CA LEU A 30 -15.05 10.01 7.23
C LEU A 30 -15.76 9.70 5.92
N GLY A 31 -15.33 8.65 5.21
CA GLY A 31 -15.96 8.20 3.96
C GLY A 31 -17.42 7.78 4.14
N LYS A 32 -17.75 7.14 5.26
CA LYS A 32 -19.11 6.68 5.56
C LYS A 32 -20.08 7.83 5.89
N TYR A 33 -19.62 8.84 6.62
CA TYR A 33 -20.52 9.84 7.24
C TYR A 33 -20.46 11.25 6.63
N SER A 34 -19.44 11.58 5.85
CA SER A 34 -19.32 12.93 5.28
C SER A 34 -20.33 13.24 4.18
N GLY A 35 -20.73 12.24 3.39
CA GLY A 35 -21.62 12.44 2.25
C GLY A 35 -20.95 13.09 1.02
N VAL A 36 -19.63 13.25 1.05
CA VAL A 36 -18.80 13.71 -0.08
C VAL A 36 -17.64 12.73 -0.30
N PRO A 37 -16.97 12.73 -1.48
CA PRO A 37 -15.79 11.90 -1.70
C PRO A 37 -14.71 12.12 -0.64
N VAL A 38 -14.16 11.01 -0.14
CA VAL A 38 -13.05 11.03 0.82
C VAL A 38 -11.86 10.25 0.26
N TRP A 39 -10.68 10.87 0.27
CA TRP A 39 -9.44 10.28 -0.22
C TRP A 39 -8.47 10.01 0.93
N ASN A 40 -7.97 8.77 1.02
CA ASN A 40 -6.89 8.43 1.94
C ASN A 40 -5.56 8.91 1.36
N GLY A 41 -5.02 9.99 1.91
CA GLY A 41 -3.69 10.45 1.58
C GLY A 41 -2.59 9.61 2.22
N LEU A 42 -2.75 9.20 3.48
CA LEU A 42 -1.89 8.24 4.17
C LEU A 42 -2.50 7.83 5.52
N THR A 43 -2.47 6.52 5.81
CA THR A 43 -2.71 5.92 7.14
C THR A 43 -1.55 5.01 7.54
N ASP A 44 -1.55 4.51 8.78
CA ASP A 44 -0.62 3.49 9.25
C ASP A 44 -0.74 2.18 8.45
N LYS A 45 -1.91 1.96 7.83
CA LYS A 45 -2.19 0.73 7.08
C LYS A 45 -1.93 0.86 5.58
N TYR A 46 -2.27 2.01 4.97
CA TYR A 46 -2.17 2.19 3.52
C TYR A 46 -1.77 3.61 3.11
N HIS A 47 -1.11 3.71 1.96
CA HIS A 47 -0.75 4.93 1.25
C HIS A 47 -1.10 4.78 -0.25
N PRO A 48 -2.40 4.73 -0.60
CA PRO A 48 -2.84 4.34 -1.93
C PRO A 48 -2.45 5.34 -3.03
N THR A 49 -2.39 6.64 -2.69
CA THR A 49 -2.00 7.70 -3.63
C THR A 49 -0.54 7.56 -4.07
N GLN A 50 0.38 7.17 -3.17
CA GLN A 50 1.78 6.91 -3.51
C GLN A 50 1.91 5.75 -4.48
N VAL A 51 1.17 4.65 -4.27
CA VAL A 51 1.23 3.48 -5.16
C VAL A 51 0.76 3.80 -6.57
N LEU A 52 -0.22 4.69 -6.75
CA LEU A 52 -0.61 5.15 -8.10
C LEU A 52 0.55 5.88 -8.79
N ALA A 53 1.29 6.72 -8.07
CA ALA A 53 2.46 7.41 -8.59
C ALA A 53 3.61 6.43 -8.90
N ASP A 54 3.81 5.43 -8.04
CA ASP A 54 4.82 4.39 -8.23
C ASP A 54 4.52 3.58 -9.51
N LEU A 55 3.27 3.14 -9.68
CA LEU A 55 2.82 2.38 -10.85
C LEU A 55 2.97 3.18 -12.14
N MET A 56 2.62 4.47 -12.13
CA MET A 56 2.85 5.37 -13.27
C MET A 56 4.34 5.45 -13.61
N THR A 57 5.20 5.62 -12.60
CA THR A 57 6.66 5.66 -12.78
C THR A 57 7.19 4.36 -13.40
N VAL A 58 6.71 3.21 -12.92
CA VAL A 58 7.07 1.90 -13.48
C VAL A 58 6.64 1.77 -14.93
N GLN A 59 5.40 2.17 -15.27
CA GLN A 59 4.89 2.14 -16.65
C GLN A 59 5.75 2.96 -17.61
N GLU A 60 6.19 4.13 -17.17
CA GLU A 60 7.01 5.03 -17.99
C GLU A 60 8.45 4.54 -18.19
N ASN A 61 9.01 3.82 -17.20
CA ASN A 61 10.45 3.54 -17.17
C ASN A 61 10.84 2.08 -17.47
N VAL A 62 10.04 1.08 -17.07
CA VAL A 62 10.41 -0.35 -17.18
C VAL A 62 10.18 -0.92 -18.59
N LYS A 63 9.47 -0.21 -19.47
CA LYS A 63 9.18 -0.59 -20.88
C LYS A 63 8.66 -2.03 -21.03
N LYS A 64 7.91 -2.49 -20.03
CA LYS A 64 7.16 -3.75 -20.03
C LYS A 64 5.72 -3.45 -19.64
N PRO A 65 4.74 -4.23 -20.13
CA PRO A 65 3.42 -4.26 -19.52
C PRO A 65 3.53 -4.56 -18.02
N LEU A 66 2.73 -3.91 -17.18
CA LEU A 66 2.82 -4.05 -15.72
C LEU A 66 2.71 -5.51 -15.27
N GLU A 67 1.88 -6.30 -15.94
CA GLU A 67 1.71 -7.72 -15.63
C GLU A 67 2.96 -8.58 -15.90
N LYS A 68 3.98 -8.02 -16.54
CA LYS A 68 5.29 -8.65 -16.77
C LYS A 68 6.42 -8.03 -15.94
N VAL A 69 6.11 -7.08 -15.07
CA VAL A 69 7.08 -6.42 -14.19
C VAL A 69 7.27 -7.24 -12.92
N VAL A 70 8.52 -7.45 -12.56
CA VAL A 70 8.92 -7.97 -11.24
C VAL A 70 9.21 -6.80 -10.31
N PHE A 71 8.31 -6.55 -9.35
CA PHE A 71 8.44 -5.47 -8.38
C PHE A 71 8.83 -6.03 -7.02
N THR A 72 9.99 -5.63 -6.52
CA THR A 72 10.53 -6.14 -5.26
C THR A 72 10.66 -5.01 -4.23
N TYR A 73 9.93 -5.12 -3.12
CA TYR A 73 10.12 -4.29 -1.93
C TYR A 73 11.05 -4.98 -0.94
N ILE A 74 11.96 -4.22 -0.33
CA ILE A 74 12.86 -4.70 0.74
C ILE A 74 12.66 -3.82 1.98
N GLY A 75 12.41 -4.43 3.13
CA GLY A 75 12.39 -3.69 4.40
C GLY A 75 11.37 -4.17 5.40
N ASP A 76 10.83 -3.24 6.19
CA ASP A 76 9.71 -3.54 7.09
C ASP A 76 8.46 -3.84 6.26
N GLY A 77 8.09 -5.12 6.18
CA GLY A 77 6.94 -5.61 5.44
C GLY A 77 5.59 -5.33 6.11
N ARG A 78 5.57 -4.78 7.34
CA ARG A 78 4.33 -4.46 8.07
C ARG A 78 3.82 -3.05 7.78
N ASN A 79 4.67 -2.18 7.24
CA ASN A 79 4.36 -0.77 7.08
C ASN A 79 3.32 -0.54 5.97
N ASN A 80 2.77 0.67 5.95
CA ASN A 80 1.78 1.08 4.96
C ASN A 80 2.26 0.94 3.52
N MET A 81 3.53 1.19 3.23
CA MET A 81 4.09 1.10 1.87
C MET A 81 4.11 -0.34 1.38
N ALA A 82 4.68 -1.28 2.15
CA ALA A 82 4.69 -2.70 1.80
C ALA A 82 3.26 -3.23 1.61
N ASN A 83 2.35 -2.85 2.50
CA ASN A 83 0.95 -3.25 2.39
C ASN A 83 0.28 -2.71 1.11
N SER A 84 0.54 -1.45 0.78
CA SER A 84 -0.07 -0.79 -0.36
C SER A 84 0.49 -1.31 -1.68
N LEU A 85 1.80 -1.52 -1.76
CA LEU A 85 2.47 -2.09 -2.93
C LEU A 85 2.02 -3.53 -3.18
N LEU A 86 1.83 -4.32 -2.11
CA LEU A 86 1.31 -5.67 -2.18
C LEU A 86 -0.10 -5.70 -2.81
N ILE A 87 -1.01 -4.84 -2.34
CA ILE A 87 -2.37 -4.77 -2.88
C ILE A 87 -2.38 -4.18 -4.30
N GLY A 88 -1.71 -3.04 -4.51
CA GLY A 88 -1.68 -2.36 -5.80
C GLY A 88 -1.08 -3.24 -6.91
N GLY A 89 0.05 -3.89 -6.65
CA GLY A 89 0.64 -4.80 -7.63
C GLY A 89 -0.20 -6.07 -7.85
N SER A 90 -0.93 -6.56 -6.84
CA SER A 90 -1.90 -7.66 -7.00
C SER A 90 -3.05 -7.27 -7.94
N ILE A 91 -3.57 -6.04 -7.82
CA ILE A 91 -4.61 -5.50 -8.70
C ILE A 91 -4.09 -5.36 -10.14
N MET A 92 -2.86 -4.86 -10.29
CA MET A 92 -2.26 -4.60 -11.61
C MET A 92 -1.67 -5.82 -12.31
N GLY A 93 -1.66 -6.98 -11.65
CA GLY A 93 -1.17 -8.20 -12.25
C GLY A 93 0.34 -8.42 -12.17
N MET A 94 1.06 -7.67 -11.33
CA MET A 94 2.53 -7.68 -11.26
C MET A 94 3.07 -8.87 -10.44
N ASP A 95 4.31 -9.33 -10.70
CA ASP A 95 5.02 -10.22 -9.77
C ASP A 95 5.55 -9.38 -8.59
N VAL A 96 4.79 -9.35 -7.49
CA VAL A 96 5.14 -8.56 -6.30
C VAL A 96 5.86 -9.43 -5.29
N ARG A 97 7.02 -8.93 -4.85
CA ARG A 97 7.88 -9.61 -3.89
C ARG A 97 8.16 -8.71 -2.70
N ILE A 98 7.87 -9.20 -1.49
CA ILE A 98 8.23 -8.53 -0.24
C ILE A 98 9.36 -9.33 0.39
N ILE A 99 10.54 -8.72 0.43
CA ILE A 99 11.70 -9.23 1.14
C ILE A 99 11.72 -8.58 2.52
N SER A 100 11.48 -9.36 3.56
CA SER A 100 11.42 -8.86 4.93
C SER A 100 11.85 -9.94 5.92
N PRO A 101 12.51 -9.59 7.04
CA PRO A 101 12.74 -10.53 8.14
C PRO A 101 11.43 -11.18 8.60
N LYS A 102 11.50 -12.44 9.05
CA LYS A 102 10.30 -13.20 9.50
C LYS A 102 9.47 -12.46 10.56
N SER A 103 10.10 -11.66 11.42
CA SER A 103 9.43 -10.86 12.46
C SER A 103 8.73 -9.60 11.94
N LEU A 104 8.97 -9.22 10.68
CA LEU A 104 8.51 -8.00 10.04
C LEU A 104 7.71 -8.30 8.75
N LEU A 105 7.15 -9.50 8.60
CA LEU A 105 6.32 -9.84 7.44
C LEU A 105 4.97 -9.11 7.48
N PRO A 106 4.33 -8.86 6.33
CA PRO A 106 2.95 -8.37 6.30
C PRO A 106 1.99 -9.31 7.03
N GLU A 107 0.87 -8.78 7.50
CA GLU A 107 -0.16 -9.59 8.17
C GLU A 107 -0.72 -10.68 7.25
N GLU A 108 -0.98 -11.88 7.81
CA GLU A 108 -1.46 -13.03 7.03
C GLU A 108 -2.78 -12.75 6.30
N ASN A 109 -3.69 -11.98 6.92
CA ASN A 109 -4.96 -11.61 6.30
C ASN A 109 -4.75 -10.73 5.07
N LEU A 110 -3.78 -9.81 5.11
CA LEU A 110 -3.43 -8.98 3.96
C LEU A 110 -2.80 -9.82 2.84
N ILE A 111 -1.93 -10.77 3.18
CA ILE A 111 -1.35 -11.71 2.20
C ILE A 111 -2.46 -12.54 1.54
N LYS A 112 -3.44 -13.00 2.32
CA LYS A 112 -4.60 -13.74 1.82
C LYS A 112 -5.45 -12.89 0.89
N GLU A 113 -5.72 -11.64 1.27
CA GLU A 113 -6.45 -10.66 0.45
C GLU A 113 -5.72 -10.42 -0.89
N ALA A 114 -4.42 -10.14 -0.86
CA ALA A 114 -3.60 -9.96 -2.05
C ALA A 114 -3.66 -11.17 -2.98
N LYS A 115 -3.55 -12.39 -2.43
CA LYS A 115 -3.68 -13.63 -3.20
C LYS A 115 -5.08 -13.86 -3.77
N GLN A 116 -6.13 -13.41 -3.07
CA GLN A 116 -7.51 -13.47 -3.56
C GLN A 116 -7.72 -12.49 -4.73
N ILE A 117 -7.20 -11.27 -4.63
CA ILE A 117 -7.21 -10.28 -5.72
C ILE A 117 -6.46 -10.82 -6.94
N ALA A 118 -5.31 -11.45 -6.70
CA ALA A 118 -4.48 -12.10 -7.72
C ALA A 118 -5.06 -13.40 -8.31
N ASN A 119 -6.24 -13.85 -7.86
CA ASN A 119 -6.79 -15.13 -8.31
C ASN A 119 -7.21 -15.06 -9.78
N GLY A 120 -6.78 -16.04 -10.58
CA GLY A 120 -7.11 -16.12 -12.01
C GLY A 120 -6.27 -15.25 -12.95
N SER A 121 -5.39 -14.40 -12.44
CA SER A 121 -4.54 -13.50 -13.24
C SER A 121 -3.14 -14.05 -13.53
N GLY A 122 -2.78 -15.22 -13.00
CA GLY A 122 -1.44 -15.83 -13.17
C GLY A 122 -0.33 -15.13 -12.37
N VAL A 123 -0.73 -14.22 -11.48
CA VAL A 123 0.12 -13.37 -10.67
C VAL A 123 0.87 -14.15 -9.60
N ARG A 124 2.12 -13.75 -9.37
CA ARG A 124 2.95 -14.32 -8.31
C ARG A 124 3.10 -13.32 -7.18
N ILE A 125 2.61 -13.70 -6.00
CA ILE A 125 2.83 -12.95 -4.75
C ILE A 125 3.82 -13.74 -3.90
N THR A 126 4.99 -13.15 -3.65
CA THR A 126 6.09 -13.78 -2.91
C THR A 126 6.43 -12.99 -1.65
N ILE A 127 6.36 -13.63 -0.50
CA ILE A 127 6.80 -13.06 0.79
C ILE A 127 7.94 -13.94 1.30
N ILE A 128 9.14 -13.38 1.47
CA ILE A 128 10.34 -14.18 1.76
C ILE A 128 11.37 -13.38 2.57
N ASP A 129 12.27 -14.08 3.26
CA ASP A 129 13.43 -13.52 3.96
C ASP A 129 14.78 -13.76 3.25
N ASP A 130 14.76 -14.43 2.10
CA ASP A 130 15.92 -14.67 1.22
C ASP A 130 16.05 -13.55 0.18
N ILE A 131 17.08 -12.71 0.37
CA ILE A 131 17.37 -11.59 -0.51
C ILE A 131 17.75 -12.01 -1.94
N ASN A 132 18.50 -13.10 -2.09
CA ASN A 132 18.98 -13.55 -3.40
C ASN A 132 17.81 -14.07 -4.24
N PHE A 133 16.93 -14.85 -3.62
CA PHE A 133 15.73 -15.32 -4.29
C PHE A 133 14.80 -14.16 -4.64
N GLY A 134 14.54 -13.25 -3.70
CA GLY A 134 13.60 -12.15 -3.92
C GLY A 134 14.05 -11.14 -4.98
N LEU A 135 15.36 -10.88 -5.10
CA LEU A 135 15.90 -9.93 -6.08
C LEU A 135 16.14 -10.51 -7.48
N LYS A 136 16.04 -11.83 -7.64
CA LYS A 136 16.30 -12.48 -8.93
C LYS A 136 15.39 -11.92 -10.03
N ASP A 137 15.97 -11.37 -11.09
CA ASP A 137 15.24 -10.78 -12.23
C ASP A 137 14.31 -9.60 -11.85
N ALA A 138 14.56 -8.92 -10.72
CA ALA A 138 13.77 -7.75 -10.33
C ALA A 138 13.95 -6.60 -11.35
N ASP A 139 12.83 -6.05 -11.81
CA ASP A 139 12.80 -4.85 -12.65
C ASP A 139 12.81 -3.58 -11.79
N VAL A 140 12.22 -3.66 -10.61
CA VAL A 140 12.13 -2.56 -9.64
C VAL A 140 12.55 -3.08 -8.28
N ILE A 141 13.46 -2.34 -7.64
CA ILE A 141 13.81 -2.52 -6.23
C ILE A 141 13.35 -1.27 -5.49
N TYR A 142 12.44 -1.46 -4.54
CA TYR A 142 11.85 -0.40 -3.72
C TYR A 142 12.22 -0.64 -2.25
N THR A 143 12.45 0.44 -1.50
CA THR A 143 12.60 0.40 -0.04
C THR A 143 11.97 1.65 0.55
N ASP A 144 11.75 1.64 1.85
CA ASP A 144 11.31 2.78 2.63
C ASP A 144 12.17 2.90 3.90
N VAL A 145 11.97 3.95 4.71
CA VAL A 145 12.62 4.09 6.02
C VAL A 145 12.14 3.00 6.99
N TRP A 146 13.09 2.35 7.68
CA TRP A 146 12.77 1.23 8.60
C TRP A 146 12.74 1.66 10.08
N VAL A 147 13.41 2.77 10.40
CA VAL A 147 13.53 3.28 11.77
C VAL A 147 12.90 4.66 11.82
N TYR A 148 11.80 4.78 12.56
CA TYR A 148 11.20 6.06 12.90
C TYR A 148 11.82 6.54 14.21
N ASN A 149 12.52 7.67 14.18
CA ASN A 149 13.02 8.31 15.41
C ASN A 149 11.84 8.93 16.16
N PHE A 150 11.30 8.20 17.15
CA PHE A 150 10.23 8.68 18.03
C PHE A 150 10.70 9.65 19.15
N ASN A 151 11.91 10.23 19.06
CA ASN A 151 12.49 11.10 20.10
C ASN A 151 13.23 12.32 19.54
N ILE A 152 12.64 13.04 18.59
CA ILE A 152 13.04 14.44 18.32
C ILE A 152 11.77 15.26 18.15
N LEU A 153 11.19 15.66 19.28
CA LEU A 153 10.57 16.97 19.59
C LEU A 153 10.04 16.91 21.03
#